data_AF-M0NZ34-F1
#
_entry.id   AF-M0NZ34-F1
#
_cell.length_a   1.000
_cell.length_b   1.000
_cell.length_c   1.000
_cell.angle_alpha   90.00
_cell.angle_beta   90.00
_cell.angle_gamma   90.00
#
_symmetry.space_group_name_H-M   'P 1'
#
loop_
_entity.id
_entity.type
_entity.pdbx_description
1 polymer ?
#
loop_
_entity_poly.entity_id
_entity_poly.type
_entity_poly.pdbx_seq_one_letter_code
_entity_poly.pdbx_strand_id
1 'polypeptide(L)'
;MNFERITDGEATAYTAGVERLHPDVDKCLKREGYHSEGTLYVVMAGGETYASHDRFAIARELPGDASWVTDALRELERDYIGVPQ
;
A
#
# COMPACT_ATOMS: atom_id res chain seq x y z
N MET A 1 -9.78 -2.02 4.15
CA MET A 1 -8.53 -2.39 3.45
C MET A 1 -8.66 -3.77 2.82
N ASN A 2 -8.12 -3.96 1.60
CA ASN A 2 -8.04 -5.27 0.94
C ASN A 2 -6.57 -5.71 0.88
N PHE A 3 -6.31 -7.00 1.13
CA PHE A 3 -4.96 -7.56 1.16
C PHE A 3 -4.82 -8.73 0.19
N GLU A 4 -3.67 -8.80 -0.47
CA GLU A 4 -3.30 -9.87 -1.38
C GLU A 4 -1.85 -10.28 -1.19
N ARG A 5 -1.54 -11.53 -1.53
CA ARG A 5 -0.16 -12.04 -1.51
C ARG A 5 0.51 -11.60 -2.81
N ILE A 6 1.62 -10.88 -2.69
CA ILE A 6 2.46 -10.46 -3.81
C ILE A 6 3.78 -11.23 -3.76
N THR A 7 4.36 -11.53 -4.93
CA THR A 7 5.61 -12.29 -5.03
C THR A 7 6.43 -11.86 -6.24
N ASP A 8 7.76 -11.96 -6.12
CA ASP A 8 8.70 -11.75 -7.23
C ASP A 8 8.72 -12.92 -8.23
N GLY A 9 7.97 -13.99 -7.96
CA GLY A 9 7.92 -15.19 -8.81
C GLY A 9 9.07 -16.17 -8.57
N GLU A 10 10.03 -15.84 -7.70
CA GLU A 10 11.18 -16.70 -7.41
C GLU A 10 11.19 -17.20 -5.97
N ALA A 11 11.19 -16.29 -4.99
CA ALA A 11 11.45 -16.65 -3.60
C ALA A 11 10.77 -15.74 -2.58
N THR A 12 10.60 -14.46 -2.89
CA THR A 12 10.09 -13.49 -1.93
C THR A 12 8.59 -13.38 -2.08
N ALA A 13 7.87 -13.46 -0.96
CA ALA A 13 6.45 -13.19 -0.93
C ALA A 13 6.10 -12.31 0.27
N TYR A 14 5.30 -11.29 0.00
CA TYR A 14 4.76 -10.38 1.01
C TYR A 14 3.24 -10.38 0.96
N THR A 15 2.63 -9.91 2.03
CA THR A 15 1.19 -9.59 2.00
C THR A 15 1.07 -8.09 1.87
N ALA A 16 0.44 -7.62 0.82
CA ALA A 16 0.30 -6.22 0.50
C ALA A 16 -1.17 -5.82 0.46
N GLY A 17 -1.47 -4.58 0.82
CA GLY A 17 -2.81 -4.05 0.81
C GLY A 17 -2.83 -2.58 0.46
N VAL A 18 -3.98 -2.16 -0.09
CA VAL A 18 -4.24 -0.78 -0.46
C VAL A 18 -5.60 -0.36 0.09
N GLU A 19 -5.70 0.89 0.52
CA GLU A 19 -6.95 1.47 1.01
C GLU A 19 -7.08 2.93 0.59
N ARG A 20 -8.27 3.31 0.11
CA ARG A 20 -8.60 4.71 -0.13
C ARG A 20 -9.08 5.33 1.17
N LEU A 21 -8.37 6.36 1.59
CA LEU A 21 -8.70 7.17 2.75
C LEU A 21 -9.46 8.40 2.27
N HIS A 22 -10.70 8.57 2.75
CA HIS A 22 -11.51 9.73 2.45
C HIS A 22 -11.90 10.44 3.76
N PRO A 23 -11.34 11.62 4.08
CA PRO A 23 -11.55 12.28 5.37
C PRO A 23 -13.00 12.73 5.62
N ASP A 24 -13.82 12.87 4.57
CA ASP A 24 -15.26 13.10 4.73
C ASP A 24 -16.06 11.84 5.05
N VAL A 25 -15.53 10.65 4.74
CA VAL A 25 -16.14 9.36 5.07
C VAL A 25 -15.72 8.94 6.48
N ASP A 26 -14.42 9.03 6.79
CA ASP A 26 -13.90 8.80 8.14
C ASP A 26 -13.35 10.11 8.74
N LYS A 27 -14.14 10.69 9.66
CA LYS A 27 -13.82 11.96 10.32
C LYS A 27 -12.63 11.86 11.28
N CYS A 28 -12.21 10.66 11.69
CA CYS A 28 -11.01 10.49 12.50
C CYS A 28 -9.76 10.89 11.69
N LEU A 29 -9.75 10.66 10.38
CA LEU A 29 -8.66 11.04 9.49
C LEU A 29 -8.41 12.56 9.47
N LYS A 30 -9.47 13.37 9.56
CA LYS A 30 -9.32 14.85 9.66
C LYS A 30 -8.54 15.26 10.90
N ARG A 31 -8.69 14.53 12.02
CA ARG A 31 -7.96 14.82 13.26
C ARG A 31 -6.48 14.45 13.14
N GLU A 32 -6.18 13.40 12.39
CA GLU A 32 -4.82 12.96 12.05
C GLU A 32 -4.17 13.81 10.93
N GLY A 33 -4.81 14.92 10.50
CA GLY A 33 -4.24 15.86 9.54
C GLY A 33 -4.50 15.52 8.06
N TYR A 34 -5.36 14.54 7.77
CA TYR A 34 -5.76 14.24 6.39
C TYR A 34 -6.80 15.25 5.91
N HIS A 35 -6.46 15.98 4.84
CA HIS A 35 -7.31 17.04 4.29
C HIS A 35 -7.85 16.75 2.89
N SER A 36 -7.37 15.69 2.24
CA SER A 36 -7.82 15.24 0.92
C SER A 36 -7.92 13.73 0.89
N GLU A 37 -8.57 13.23 -0.16
CA GLU A 37 -8.50 11.81 -0.50
C GLU A 37 -7.04 11.39 -0.74
N GLY A 38 -6.69 10.17 -0.35
CA GLY A 38 -5.39 9.57 -0.62
C GLY A 38 -5.42 8.05 -0.55
N THR A 39 -4.41 7.40 -1.13
CA THR A 39 -4.20 5.96 -1.03
C THR A 39 -3.21 5.67 0.10
N LEU A 40 -3.54 4.74 0.98
CA LEU A 40 -2.62 4.14 1.94
C LEU A 40 -2.16 2.79 1.40
N TYR A 41 -0.86 2.62 1.26
CA TYR A 41 -0.23 1.35 0.92
C TYR A 41 0.28 0.71 2.21
N VAL A 42 0.11 -0.62 2.33
CA VAL A 42 0.60 -1.40 3.47
C VAL A 42 1.24 -2.67 2.96
N VAL A 43 2.42 -3.01 3.47
CA VAL A 43 3.10 -4.29 3.19
C VAL A 43 3.53 -4.93 4.50
N MET A 44 3.22 -6.21 4.66
CA MET A 44 3.67 -7.05 5.76
C MET A 44 4.78 -7.99 5.28
N ALA A 45 5.95 -7.91 5.91
CA ALA A 45 7.12 -8.71 5.60
C ALA A 45 7.86 -9.09 6.89
N GLY A 46 8.17 -10.37 7.08
CA GLY A 46 8.96 -10.82 8.24
C GLY A 46 8.33 -10.56 9.62
N GLY A 47 7.02 -10.33 9.69
CA GLY A 47 6.32 -9.95 10.94
C GLY A 47 6.31 -8.44 11.21
N GLU A 48 6.96 -7.63 10.37
CA GLU A 48 6.90 -6.18 10.39
C GLU A 48 5.84 -5.65 9.41
N THR A 49 5.34 -4.44 9.67
CA THR A 49 4.37 -3.74 8.81
C THR A 49 4.96 -2.41 8.38
N TYR A 50 4.99 -2.19 7.07
CA TYR A 50 5.46 -0.98 6.42
C TYR A 50 4.24 -0.30 5.80
N ALA A 51 4.03 0.98 6.08
CA ALA A 51 2.85 1.71 5.62
C ALA A 51 3.24 3.13 5.18
N SER A 52 2.75 3.55 4.01
CA SER A 52 3.06 4.87 3.45
C SER A 52 2.00 5.30 2.44
N HIS A 53 1.93 6.60 2.17
CA HIS A 53 1.18 7.16 1.04
C HIS A 53 1.99 7.16 -0.27
N ASP A 54 3.28 6.84 -0.18
CA ASP A 54 4.17 6.69 -1.32
C ASP A 54 4.62 5.22 -1.42
N ARG A 55 4.15 4.52 -2.46
CA ARG A 55 4.55 3.14 -2.76
C ARG A 55 6.06 2.98 -2.97
N PHE A 56 6.75 4.01 -3.47
CA PHE A 56 8.21 3.97 -3.64
C PHE A 56 8.94 4.06 -2.30
N ALA A 57 8.36 4.72 -1.30
CA ALA A 57 8.91 4.76 0.05
C ALA A 57 8.85 3.37 0.69
N ILE A 58 7.73 2.65 0.54
CA ILE A 58 7.60 1.27 1.05
C ILE A 58 8.71 0.36 0.51
N ALA A 59 8.94 0.36 -0.80
CA ALA A 59 9.95 -0.51 -1.41
C ALA A 59 11.38 -0.24 -0.90
N ARG A 60 11.68 0.98 -0.42
CA ARG A 60 12.99 1.33 0.14
C ARG A 60 13.16 0.88 1.59
N GLU A 61 12.07 0.70 2.32
CA GLU A 61 12.07 0.24 3.72
C GLU A 61 12.06 -1.28 3.84
N LEU A 62 11.58 -1.97 2.80
CA LEU A 62 11.54 -3.42 2.76
C LEU A 62 12.95 -4.05 2.70
N PRO A 63 13.14 -5.24 3.30
CA PRO A 63 14.40 -5.95 3.24
C PRO A 63 14.71 -6.45 1.82
N GLY A 64 15.98 -6.34 1.41
CA GLY A 64 16.48 -6.87 0.12
C GLY A 64 16.15 -5.97 -1.08
N ASP A 65 16.17 -6.55 -2.29
CA ASP A 65 15.70 -5.87 -3.51
C ASP A 65 14.18 -6.06 -3.64
N ALA A 66 13.43 -5.05 -3.18
CA ALA A 66 11.97 -5.03 -3.18
C ALA A 66 11.39 -4.04 -4.21
N SER A 67 12.15 -3.68 -5.26
CA SER A 67 11.71 -2.74 -6.29
C SER A 67 10.41 -3.18 -7.00
N TRP A 68 10.23 -4.49 -7.20
CA TRP A 68 9.04 -5.12 -7.78
C TRP A 68 7.75 -4.88 -6.98
N VAL A 69 7.84 -4.58 -5.68
CA VAL A 69 6.68 -4.31 -4.81
C VAL A 69 5.93 -3.07 -5.28
N THR A 70 6.63 -2.10 -5.88
CA THR A 70 5.99 -0.89 -6.38
C THR A 70 5.00 -1.17 -7.51
N ASP A 71 5.35 -2.09 -8.41
CA ASP A 71 4.47 -2.51 -9.51
C ASP A 71 3.30 -3.35 -8.97
N ALA A 72 3.55 -4.29 -8.05
CA ALA A 72 2.50 -5.07 -7.44
C ALA A 72 1.48 -4.20 -6.68
N LEU A 73 1.94 -3.20 -5.92
CA LEU A 73 1.05 -2.24 -5.23
C LEU A 73 0.23 -1.41 -6.22
N ARG A 74 0.80 -1.07 -7.38
CA ARG A 74 0.09 -0.35 -8.44
C ARG A 74 -0.99 -1.21 -9.09
N GLU A 75 -0.73 -2.49 -9.30
CA GLU A 75 -1.74 -3.46 -9.79
C GLU A 75 -2.88 -3.60 -8.77
N LEU A 76 -2.56 -3.78 -7.49
CA LEU A 76 -3.57 -3.84 -6.42
C LEU A 76 -4.41 -2.55 -6.32
N GLU A 77 -3.77 -1.38 -6.44
CA GLU A 77 -4.48 -0.10 -6.48
C GLU A 77 -5.50 -0.06 -7.63
N ARG A 78 -5.09 -0.51 -8.82
CA ARG A 78 -5.96 -0.60 -10.00
C ARG A 78 -7.12 -1.56 -9.79
N ASP A 79 -6.87 -2.73 -9.20
CA ASP A 79 -7.86 -3.79 -9.07
C ASP A 79 -8.87 -3.52 -7.94
N TYR A 80 -8.42 -2.98 -6.82
CA TYR A 80 -9.27 -2.81 -5.62
C TYR A 80 -9.86 -1.43 -5.45
N ILE A 81 -9.19 -0.41 -5.97
CA ILE A 81 -9.62 0.97 -5.76
C ILE A 81 -10.07 1.64 -7.07
N GLY A 82 -9.73 1.02 -8.21
CA GLY A 82 -9.94 1.59 -9.52
C GLY A 82 -8.96 2.73 -9.79
N VAL A 83 -8.60 2.90 -11.06
CA VAL A 83 -7.74 4.00 -11.50
C VAL A 83 -8.48 5.32 -11.24
N PRO A 84 -7.95 6.25 -10.42
CA PRO A 84 -8.41 7.63 -10.48
C PRO A 84 -8.07 8.13 -11.89
N GLN A 85 -9.09 8.54 -12.66
CA GLN A 85 -8.87 9.17 -13.97
C GLN A 85 -8.09 10.49 -13.83
#